data_AF-A0A329T038-F1
#
_entry.id   AF-A0A329T038-F1
#
_cell.length_a   1.000
_cell.length_b   1.000
_cell.length_c   1.000
_cell.angle_alpha   90.00
_cell.angle_beta   90.00
_cell.angle_gamma   90.00
#
_symmetry.space_group_name_H-M   'P 1'
#
loop_
_entity.id
_entity.type
_entity.pdbx_description
1 polymer ?
#
loop_
_entity_poly.entity_id
_entity_poly.type
_entity_poly.pdbx_seq_one_letter_code
_entity_poly.pdbx_strand_id
1 'polypeptide(L)'
;MVVDVPDSGALQVDPAKKTDFATFVLRDAKRPRLADHVGAEYDPLLLCAPPTSNTCEILFSGCKLVLTSLRASTLPANFETVMFLRANRSLWNCGTLLGCPEE
;
A
#
# COMPACT_ATOMS: atom_id res chain seq x y z
N MET A 1 32.28 76.01 -12.09
CA MET A 1 32.28 74.68 -12.74
C MET A 1 32.36 73.65 -11.64
N VAL A 2 31.24 73.02 -11.32
CA VAL A 2 31.17 71.86 -10.44
C VAL A 2 31.73 70.69 -11.24
N VAL A 3 32.74 70.02 -10.72
CA VAL A 3 33.23 68.75 -11.29
C VAL A 3 33.09 67.75 -10.16
N ASP A 4 32.01 66.96 -10.25
CA ASP A 4 31.64 65.95 -9.28
C ASP A 4 32.71 64.85 -9.17
N VAL A 5 32.98 64.48 -7.91
CA VAL A 5 33.79 63.34 -7.50
C VAL A 5 33.01 62.06 -7.85
N PRO A 6 33.62 61.02 -8.46
CA PRO A 6 32.92 59.77 -8.66
C PRO A 6 32.77 59.05 -7.32
N ASP A 7 31.52 58.92 -6.91
CA ASP A 7 31.02 58.11 -5.80
C ASP A 7 31.42 56.64 -5.99
N SER A 8 32.35 56.15 -5.18
CA SER A 8 32.61 54.72 -5.02
C SER A 8 31.61 54.15 -4.01
N GLY A 9 30.34 54.15 -4.43
CA GLY A 9 29.22 53.53 -3.74
C GLY A 9 29.15 52.05 -4.07
N ALA A 10 29.36 51.23 -3.05
CA ALA A 10 29.28 49.79 -3.12
C ALA A 10 27.87 49.28 -3.44
N LEU A 11 27.84 48.18 -4.19
CA LEU A 11 26.91 47.06 -4.04
C LEU A 11 25.40 47.35 -4.19
N GLN A 12 24.89 47.33 -5.43
CA GLN A 12 23.51 46.93 -5.68
C GLN A 12 23.41 45.99 -6.88
N VAL A 13 23.64 44.71 -6.62
CA VAL A 13 23.00 43.64 -7.38
C VAL A 13 21.75 43.29 -6.59
N ASP A 14 20.58 43.73 -7.06
CA ASP A 14 19.29 43.30 -6.50
C ASP A 14 19.11 41.80 -6.78
N PRO A 15 19.19 40.91 -5.77
CA PRO A 15 18.91 39.52 -5.99
C PRO A 15 17.44 39.32 -5.62
N ALA A 16 16.55 39.48 -6.60
CA ALA A 16 15.39 38.59 -6.62
C ALA A 16 15.98 37.17 -6.56
N LYS A 17 15.97 36.58 -5.36
CA LYS A 17 16.74 35.39 -4.97
C LYS A 17 16.62 34.29 -6.02
N LYS A 18 17.53 34.28 -6.98
CA LYS A 18 17.64 33.25 -8.00
C LYS A 18 18.24 32.07 -7.25
N THR A 19 17.37 31.15 -6.81
CA THR A 19 17.80 29.94 -6.13
C THR A 19 18.82 29.25 -7.01
N ASP A 20 20.02 29.06 -6.47
CA ASP A 20 21.10 28.37 -7.14
C ASP A 20 20.60 27.01 -7.68
N PHE A 21 21.09 26.63 -8.86
CA PHE A 21 20.62 25.43 -9.56
C PHE A 21 20.74 24.18 -8.69
N ALA A 22 21.83 24.05 -7.94
CA ALA A 22 21.99 22.92 -7.01
C ALA A 22 20.93 22.96 -5.90
N THR A 23 20.57 24.15 -5.42
CA THR A 23 19.52 24.33 -4.41
C THR A 23 18.14 24.00 -4.96
N PHE A 24 17.87 24.30 -6.23
CA PHE A 24 16.63 23.91 -6.91
C PHE A 24 16.55 22.38 -7.07
N VAL A 25 17.59 21.74 -7.60
CA VAL A 25 17.64 20.29 -7.82
C VAL A 25 17.52 19.52 -6.49
N LEU A 26 18.19 19.98 -5.43
CA LEU A 26 18.10 19.34 -4.11
C LEU A 26 16.71 19.47 -3.48
N ARG A 27 15.99 20.58 -3.73
CA ARG A 27 14.62 20.77 -3.24
C ARG A 27 13.60 19.97 -4.04
N ASP A 28 13.81 19.84 -5.34
CA ASP A 28 12.99 19.00 -6.21
C ASP A 28 13.17 17.52 -5.86
N ALA A 29 14.40 17.07 -5.63
CA ALA A 29 14.71 15.71 -5.19
C ALA A 29 14.20 15.39 -3.76
N LYS A 30 14.05 16.41 -2.90
CA LYS A 30 13.44 16.29 -1.56
C LYS A 30 11.92 16.45 -1.58
N ARG A 31 11.30 16.74 -2.73
CA ARG A 31 9.84 16.74 -2.84
C ARG A 31 9.36 15.34 -2.43
N PRO A 32 8.57 15.21 -1.34
CA PRO A 32 8.13 13.90 -0.90
C PRO A 32 7.37 13.25 -2.06
N ARG A 33 7.85 12.09 -2.54
CA ARG A 33 7.15 11.27 -3.54
C ARG A 33 5.74 10.83 -3.10
N LEU A 34 5.35 11.17 -1.88
CA LEU A 34 4.02 10.98 -1.31
C LEU A 34 3.00 12.01 -1.79
N ALA A 35 3.42 13.15 -2.36
CA ALA A 35 2.50 14.20 -2.79
C ALA A 35 1.79 13.92 -4.12
N ASP A 36 2.21 12.88 -4.86
CA ASP A 36 1.58 12.47 -6.12
C ASP A 36 0.78 11.17 -6.00
N HIS A 37 0.55 10.70 -4.77
CA HIS A 37 -0.70 9.98 -4.50
C HIS A 37 -1.83 11.02 -4.58
N VAL A 38 -2.15 11.47 -5.80
CA VAL A 38 -3.54 11.79 -6.14
C VAL A 38 -4.30 10.57 -5.66
N GLY A 39 -4.99 10.70 -4.52
CA GLY A 39 -5.67 9.59 -3.88
C GLY A 39 -6.60 9.01 -4.91
N ALA A 40 -6.23 7.86 -5.48
CA ALA A 40 -7.12 7.16 -6.37
C ALA A 40 -8.38 6.89 -5.54
N GLU A 41 -9.50 7.45 -5.97
CA GLU A 41 -10.78 7.21 -5.35
C GLU A 41 -11.12 5.75 -5.66
N TYR A 42 -10.74 4.88 -4.74
CA TYR A 42 -11.07 3.47 -4.81
C TYR A 42 -12.53 3.29 -4.37
N ASP A 43 -13.18 2.29 -4.96
CA ASP A 43 -14.49 1.84 -4.49
C ASP A 43 -14.42 1.56 -2.98
N PRO A 44 -15.40 2.02 -2.18
CA PRO A 44 -15.46 1.71 -0.75
C PRO A 44 -15.31 0.21 -0.42
N LEU A 45 -15.69 -0.70 -1.34
CA LEU A 45 -15.49 -2.14 -1.19
C LEU A 45 -14.02 -2.56 -1.11
N LEU A 46 -13.10 -1.80 -1.71
CA LEU A 46 -11.66 -2.07 -1.64
C LEU A 46 -11.10 -1.88 -0.23
N LEU A 47 -11.76 -1.08 0.61
CA LEU A 47 -11.42 -0.94 2.03
C LEU A 47 -11.74 -2.21 2.83
N CYS A 48 -12.65 -3.05 2.34
CA CYS A 48 -12.94 -4.35 2.93
C CYS A 48 -11.89 -5.42 2.59
N ALA A 49 -11.10 -5.21 1.53
CA ALA A 49 -10.01 -6.11 1.20
C ALA A 49 -8.86 -5.89 2.20
N PRO A 50 -8.29 -6.96 2.78
CA PRO A 50 -7.16 -6.83 3.68
C PRO A 50 -5.97 -6.19 2.94
N PRO A 51 -5.22 -5.29 3.61
CA PRO A 51 -4.20 -4.46 2.96
C PRO A 51 -2.96 -5.24 2.47
N THR A 52 -2.88 -6.54 2.74
CA THR A 52 -1.69 -7.37 2.43
C THR A 52 -2.08 -8.77 1.99
N SER A 53 -1.20 -9.40 1.20
CA SER A 53 -1.29 -10.81 0.78
C SER A 53 -1.16 -11.82 1.92
N ASN A 54 -0.87 -11.36 3.15
CA ASN A 54 -0.60 -12.21 4.32
C ASN A 54 -1.71 -13.24 4.56
N THR A 55 -2.98 -12.88 4.36
CA THR A 55 -4.10 -13.82 4.51
C THR A 55 -4.01 -14.99 3.52
N CYS A 56 -3.63 -14.72 2.27
CA CYS A 56 -3.41 -15.74 1.25
C CYS A 56 -2.17 -16.59 1.57
N GLU A 57 -1.10 -15.97 2.05
CA GLU A 57 0.13 -16.68 2.43
C GLU A 57 -0.10 -17.64 3.60
N ILE A 58 -0.88 -17.24 4.61
CA ILE A 58 -1.32 -18.11 5.71
C ILE A 58 -2.13 -19.29 5.17
N LEU A 59 -3.06 -19.03 4.25
CA LEU A 59 -3.87 -20.08 3.61
C LEU A 59 -2.98 -21.10 2.89
N PHE A 60 -2.11 -20.65 1.99
CA PHE A 60 -1.25 -21.56 1.21
C PHE A 60 -0.20 -22.27 2.07
N SER A 61 0.27 -21.63 3.14
CA SER A 61 1.12 -22.30 4.13
C SER A 61 0.37 -23.42 4.86
N GLY A 62 -0.90 -23.19 5.22
CA GLY A 62 -1.78 -24.22 5.77
C GLY A 62 -2.06 -25.35 4.76
N CYS A 63 -2.27 -25.03 3.48
CA CYS A 63 -2.45 -25.98 2.38
C CYS A 63 -1.30 -26.98 2.31
N LYS A 64 -0.06 -26.49 2.42
CA LYS A 64 1.14 -27.33 2.40
C LYS A 64 1.14 -28.39 3.51
N LEU A 65 0.66 -28.06 4.71
CA LEU A 65 0.55 -29.02 5.81
C LEU A 65 -0.54 -30.07 5.54
N VAL A 66 -1.64 -29.65 4.94
CA VAL A 66 -2.77 -30.56 4.63
C VAL A 66 -2.47 -31.47 3.44
N LEU A 67 -1.61 -31.05 2.50
CA LEU A 67 -1.15 -31.86 1.35
C LEU A 67 0.00 -32.82 1.70
N THR A 68 0.30 -33.05 2.97
CA THR A 68 1.29 -34.06 3.39
C THR A 68 0.87 -35.46 2.97
N SER A 69 1.85 -36.37 2.83
CA SER A 69 1.69 -37.72 2.26
C SER A 69 0.55 -38.55 2.86
N LEU A 70 0.21 -38.35 4.13
CA LEU A 70 -0.92 -39.02 4.80
C LEU A 70 -2.28 -38.68 4.17
N ARG A 71 -2.39 -37.54 3.49
CA ARG A 71 -3.61 -37.04 2.85
C ARG A 71 -3.50 -36.97 1.33
N ALA A 72 -2.46 -37.58 0.73
CA ALA A 72 -2.30 -37.64 -0.72
C ALA A 72 -3.46 -38.37 -1.43
N SER A 73 -4.23 -39.18 -0.70
CA SER A 73 -5.46 -39.82 -1.21
C SER A 73 -6.69 -38.89 -1.23
N THR A 74 -6.56 -37.64 -0.79
CA THR A 74 -7.66 -36.68 -0.80
C THR A 74 -7.85 -36.15 -2.21
N LEU A 75 -9.06 -36.29 -2.77
CA LEU A 75 -9.39 -35.70 -4.07
C LEU A 75 -9.26 -34.17 -4.02
N PRO A 76 -8.74 -33.49 -5.06
CA PRO A 76 -8.59 -32.03 -5.07
C PRO A 76 -9.86 -31.27 -4.66
N ALA A 77 -11.04 -31.69 -5.13
CA ALA A 77 -12.32 -31.07 -4.76
C ALA A 77 -12.62 -31.13 -3.24
N ASN A 78 -12.29 -32.25 -2.59
CA ASN A 78 -12.49 -32.42 -1.15
C ASN A 78 -11.49 -31.57 -0.37
N PHE A 79 -10.25 -31.49 -0.86
CA PHE A 79 -9.22 -30.64 -0.28
C PHE A 79 -9.62 -29.16 -0.33
N GLU A 80 -10.06 -28.67 -1.49
CA GLU A 80 -10.56 -27.31 -1.67
C GLU A 80 -11.71 -27.00 -0.72
N THR A 81 -12.67 -27.92 -0.59
CA THR A 81 -13.82 -27.77 0.33
C THR A 81 -13.37 -27.63 1.78
N VAL A 82 -12.46 -28.49 2.25
CA VAL A 82 -11.94 -28.44 3.63
C VAL A 82 -11.17 -27.14 3.88
N MET A 83 -10.35 -26.70 2.93
CA MET A 83 -9.57 -25.47 3.09
C MET A 83 -10.45 -24.22 3.01
N PHE A 84 -11.46 -24.20 2.15
CA PHE A 84 -12.47 -23.15 2.08
C PHE A 84 -13.22 -23.01 3.40
N LEU A 85 -13.71 -24.12 3.95
CA LEU A 85 -14.40 -24.13 5.24
C LEU A 85 -13.45 -23.68 6.35
N ARG A 86 -12.22 -24.21 6.41
CA ARG A 86 -11.25 -23.82 7.43
C ARG A 86 -10.92 -22.32 7.40
N ALA A 87 -10.71 -21.75 6.22
CA ALA A 87 -10.37 -20.34 6.06
C ALA A 87 -11.52 -19.41 6.51
N ASN A 88 -12.76 -19.86 6.29
CA ASN A 88 -13.96 -19.10 6.58
C ASN A 88 -14.66 -19.54 7.88
N ARG A 89 -13.96 -20.19 8.81
CA ARG A 89 -14.56 -20.79 10.02
C ARG A 89 -15.44 -19.85 10.84
N SER A 90 -15.17 -18.54 10.83
CA SER A 90 -15.99 -17.55 11.52
C SER A 90 -17.32 -17.24 10.83
N LEU A 91 -17.47 -17.62 9.55
CA LEU A 91 -18.63 -17.32 8.72
C LEU A 91 -19.65 -18.46 8.67
N TRP A 92 -19.36 -19.60 9.28
CA TRP A 92 -20.26 -20.74 9.30
C TRP A 92 -20.26 -21.46 10.65
N ASN A 93 -21.41 -22.01 10.98
CA ASN A 93 -21.67 -22.85 12.14
C ASN A 93 -22.41 -24.13 11.72
N CYS A 94 -22.70 -25.01 12.68
CA CYS A 94 -23.42 -26.25 12.40
C CYS A 94 -24.81 -26.00 11.76
N GLY A 95 -25.51 -24.93 12.14
CA GLY A 95 -26.80 -24.55 11.58
C GLY A 95 -26.72 -24.25 10.08
N THR A 96 -25.77 -23.41 9.66
CA THR A 96 -25.54 -23.08 8.24
C THR A 96 -25.08 -24.27 7.39
N LEU A 97 -24.34 -25.22 7.98
CA LEU A 97 -23.87 -26.41 7.27
C LEU A 97 -24.92 -27.52 7.17
N LEU A 98 -25.70 -27.72 8.22
CA LEU A 98 -26.71 -28.78 8.30
C LEU A 98 -28.07 -28.33 7.76
N GLY A 99 -28.23 -27.04 7.47
CA GLY A 99 -29.52 -26.46 7.08
C GLY A 99 -30.55 -26.52 8.21
N CYS A 100 -30.11 -26.63 9.46
CA CYS A 100 -31.01 -26.59 10.61
C CYS A 100 -31.47 -25.14 10.80
N PRO A 101 -32.77 -24.85 10.73
CA PRO A 101 -33.28 -23.54 11.12
C PRO A 101 -33.00 -23.34 12.62
N GLU A 102 -32.45 -22.18 12.98
CA GLU A 102 -32.36 -21.75 14.37
C GLU A 102 -33.80 -21.55 14.88
N GLU A 103 -34.25 -22.37 15.84
CA GLU A 103 -35.55 -22.21 16.53
C GLU A 103 -35.49 -21.14 17.64
#